data_AF-A0A485D4M5-F1
#
_entry.id   AF-A0A485D4M5-F1
#
_cell.length_a   1.000
_cell.length_b   1.000
_cell.length_c   1.000
_cell.angle_alpha   90.00
_cell.angle_beta   90.00
_cell.angle_gamma   90.00
#
_symmetry.space_group_name_H-M   'P 1'
#
loop_
_entity.id
_entity.type
_entity.pdbx_description
1 polymer ?
#
loop_
_entity_poly.entity_id
_entity_poly.type
_entity_poly.pdbx_seq_one_letter_code
_entity_poly.pdbx_strand_id
1 'polypeptide(L)' 'MFTGIVQGTAKIVSIDEKPNFRTHVVALPEHMLAGLETGASVAHNGLLLNGDGN' A
#
# COMPACT_ATOMS: atom_id res chain seq x y z
N MET A 1 -5.10 -14.06 4.73
CA MET A 1 -3.85 -14.82 4.88
C MET A 1 -3.00 -14.53 3.65
N PHE A 2 -1.74 -14.11 3.81
CA PHE A 2 -0.84 -13.82 2.68
C PHE A 2 0.36 -14.77 2.74
N THR A 3 0.94 -15.12 1.60
CA THR A 3 1.96 -16.18 1.46
C THR A 3 3.38 -15.73 1.80
N GLY A 4 3.59 -14.43 2.06
CA GLY A 4 4.92 -13.83 2.18
C GLY A 4 5.65 -13.61 0.84
N ILE A 5 5.05 -14.01 -0.29
CA ILE A 5 5.61 -13.79 -1.62
C ILE A 5 5.30 -12.37 -2.09
N VAL A 6 6.33 -11.57 -2.31
CA VAL A 6 6.23 -10.20 -2.83
C VAL A 6 5.74 -10.25 -4.28
N GLN A 7 4.55 -9.68 -4.54
CA GLN A 7 3.95 -9.64 -5.89
C GLN A 7 4.57 -8.58 -6.79
N GLY A 8 5.18 -7.55 -6.22
CA GLY A 8 5.80 -6.46 -6.94
C GLY A 8 6.38 -5.41 -6.00
N THR A 9 6.97 -4.37 -6.58
CA THR A 9 7.48 -3.21 -5.85
C THR A 9 6.75 -1.96 -6.31
N ALA A 10 6.61 -1.00 -5.40
CA ALA A 10 5.95 0.28 -5.65
C ALA A 10 6.87 1.40 -5.21
N LYS A 11 6.81 2.54 -5.90
CA LYS A 11 7.63 3.70 -5.55
C LYS A 11 6.88 4.57 -4.55
N ILE A 12 7.49 4.92 -3.41
CA ILE A 12 6.96 5.97 -2.53
C ILE A 12 7.08 7.31 -3.25
N VAL A 13 5.95 8.03 -3.38
CA VAL A 13 5.88 9.34 -4.03
C VAL A 13 5.59 10.47 -3.06
N SER A 14 4.95 10.18 -1.93
CA SER A 14 4.75 11.13 -0.83
C SER A 14 4.67 10.41 0.52
N ILE A 15 4.98 11.15 1.58
CA ILE A 15 4.81 10.72 2.96
C ILE A 15 4.13 11.87 3.72
N ASP A 16 2.91 11.62 4.20
CA ASP A 16 2.17 12.57 5.01
C ASP A 16 2.25 12.18 6.49
N GLU A 17 2.84 13.04 7.31
CA GLU A 17 3.01 12.81 8.74
C GLU A 17 1.99 13.61 9.56
N LYS A 18 1.23 12.90 10.39
CA LYS A 18 0.25 13.43 11.33
C LYS A 18 0.62 12.94 12.74
N PRO A 19 0.19 13.62 13.82
CA PRO A 19 0.61 13.27 15.19
C PRO A 19 0.44 11.79 15.57
N ASN A 20 -0.59 11.12 15.05
CA ASN A 20 -0.90 9.72 15.37
C ASN A 20 -0.84 8.78 14.15
N PHE A 21 -0.60 9.32 12.95
CA PHE A 21 -0.71 8.59 11.71
C PHE A 21 0.38 8.99 10.73
N ARG A 22 0.86 8.02 9.96
CA ARG A 22 1.76 8.25 8.85
C ARG A 22 1.17 7.59 7.62
N THR A 23 0.87 8.40 6.60
CA THR A 23 0.35 7.92 5.32
C THR A 23 1.49 7.85 4.32
N HIS A 24 1.67 6.70 3.68
CA HIS A 24 2.63 6.51 2.60
C HIS A 24 1.88 6.43 1.28
N VAL A 25 2.09 7.41 0.41
CA VAL A 25 1.51 7.41 -0.93
C VAL A 25 2.49 6.70 -1.86
N VAL A 26 2.03 5.63 -2.51
CA VAL A 26 2.84 4.81 -3.41
C VAL A 26 2.27 4.80 -4.82
N ALA A 27 3.14 4.89 -5.82
CA ALA A 27 2.79 4.64 -7.21
C ALA A 27 2.87 3.13 -7.49
N LEU A 28 1.71 2.50 -7.64
CA LEU A 28 1.59 1.09 -8.03
C LEU A 28 1.67 0.94 -9.55
N PRO A 29 2.32 -0.12 -10.06
CA PRO A 29 2.30 -0.44 -11.48
C PRO A 29 0.90 -0.91 -11.91
N GLU A 30 0.53 -0.67 -13.18
CA GLU A 30 -0.84 -0.89 -13.69
C GLU A 30 -1.37 -2.31 -13.45
N HIS A 31 -0.52 -3.33 -13.59
CA HIS A 31 -0.90 -4.73 -13.39
C HIS A 31 -1.31 -5.06 -11.94
N MET A 32 -0.95 -4.22 -10.96
CA MET A 32 -1.33 -4.37 -9.55
C MET A 32 -2.58 -3.56 -9.18
N LEU A 33 -3.13 -2.75 -10.10
CA LEU A 33 -4.33 -1.96 -9.85
C LEU A 33 -5.61 -2.79 -9.98
N ALA A 34 -5.56 -3.91 -10.71
CA ALA A 34 -6.72 -4.77 -10.91
C ALA A 34 -7.19 -5.36 -9.57
N GLY A 35 -8.43 -5.06 -9.20
CA GLY A 35 -9.03 -5.54 -7.95
C GLY A 35 -8.59 -4.79 -6.69
N LEU A 36 -7.81 -3.71 -6.81
CA LEU A 36 -7.52 -2.82 -5.69
C LEU A 36 -8.70 -1.88 -5.44
N GLU A 37 -9.13 -1.80 -4.18
CA GLU A 37 -10.21 -0.92 -3.74
C GLU A 37 -9.81 -0.17 -2.47
N THR A 38 -10.48 0.95 -2.20
CA THR A 38 -10.31 1.67 -0.93
C THR A 38 -10.71 0.78 0.24
N GLY A 39 -9.89 0.73 1.27
CA GLY A 39 -10.04 -0.18 2.40
C GLY A 39 -9.37 -1.53 2.21
N ALA A 40 -8.84 -1.85 1.03
CA ALA A 40 -8.08 -3.07 0.82
C ALA A 40 -6.81 -3.09 1.69
N SER A 41 -6.48 -4.27 2.22
CA SER A 41 -5.23 -4.47 2.94
C SER A 41 -4.08 -4.75 1.98
N VAL A 42 -2.97 -4.05 2.16
CA VAL A 42 -1.73 -4.21 1.38
C VAL A 42 -0.61 -4.62 2.32
N ALA A 43 0.12 -5.68 1.96
CA ALA A 43 1.33 -6.07 2.67
C ALA A 43 2.53 -5.24 2.16
N HIS A 44 3.04 -4.33 2.97
CA HIS A 44 4.21 -3.51 2.68
C HIS A 44 5.38 -3.98 3.54
N ASN A 45 6.40 -4.59 2.91
CA ASN A 45 7.59 -5.12 3.59
C ASN A 45 7.27 -6.00 4.82
N GLY A 46 6.26 -6.88 4.70
CA GLY A 46 5.84 -7.78 5.77
C GLY A 46 4.86 -7.20 6.78
N LEU A 47 4.57 -5.89 6.74
CA LEU A 47 3.54 -5.25 7.56
C LEU A 47 2.24 -5.10 6.76
N LEU A 48 1.12 -5.52 7.35
CA LEU A 48 -0.20 -5.27 6.78
C LEU A 48 -0.63 -3.83 7.08
N LEU A 49 -1.01 -3.11 6.04
CA LEU A 49 -1.53 -1.75 6.07
C LEU A 49 -2.88 -1.71 5.37
N ASN A 50 -3.73 -0.73 5.67
CA ASN A 50 -5.00 -0.52 4.98
C ASN A 50 -4.91 0.72 4.08
N GLY A 51 -5.37 0.60 2.83
CA GLY A 51 -5.49 1.73 1.92
C GLY A 51 -6.69 2.61 2.28
N ASP A 52 -6.50 3.93 2.33
CA ASP A 52 -7.55 4.91 2.63
C ASP A 52 -8.06 5.66 1.38
N GLY A 53 -7.47 5.41 0.21
CA GLY A 53 -7.94 5.91 -1.10
C GLY A 53 -7.52 7.34 -1.42
N ASN A 54 -6.57 7.90 -0.68
CA ASN A 54 -5.99 9.23 -0.90
C ASN A 54 -4.76 9.21 -1.83
#